data_AF-A0A7X8Q2M1-F1
#
_entry.id   AF-A0A7X8Q2M1-F1
#
_cell.length_a   1.000
_cell.length_b   1.000
_cell.length_c   1.000
_cell.angle_alpha   90.00
_cell.angle_beta   90.00
_cell.angle_gamma   90.00
#
_symmetry.space_group_name_H-M   'P 1'
#
loop_
_entity.id
_entity.type
_entity.pdbx_description
1 polymer ?
#
loop_
_entity_poly.entity_id
_entity_poly.type
_entity_poly.pdbx_seq_one_letter_code
_entity_poly.pdbx_strand_id
1 'polypeptide(L)'
;MNLRRSLSLFILFALLAFNHYSHTAGAAGPSPGTGGDPLVTKSYLDRYLGQAMGELKEQLAYLKIETKKIDERLKRLEARLIQPIILTLGQAEARQGDTVTNLAKAPYVKEGRTMLPFRFIGEAMGAEVVWEGAAKQAIFKRGSQMVRLTIGSKQAELNGSLVELDAAPELADSVTMVPVRFVADGLGARIEWLPEQKQVIIRP
;
A
#
# COMPACT_ATOMS: atom_id res chain seq x y z
N MET A 1 8.88 4.97 23.49
CA MET A 1 9.89 5.43 24.47
C MET A 1 10.76 6.52 23.83
N ASN A 2 10.30 7.77 23.98
CA ASN A 2 10.98 9.08 23.88
C ASN A 2 11.91 9.39 22.69
N LEU A 3 11.31 9.90 21.60
CA LEU A 3 11.99 10.60 20.50
C LEU A 3 12.79 11.83 20.97
N ARG A 4 12.37 12.45 22.10
CA ARG A 4 13.10 13.54 22.77
C ARG A 4 14.40 13.12 23.45
N ARG A 5 14.59 11.83 23.76
CA ARG A 5 15.85 11.32 24.36
C ARG A 5 16.93 11.05 23.32
N SER A 6 16.56 10.76 22.07
CA SER A 6 17.52 10.55 20.97
C SER A 6 18.10 11.87 20.44
N LEU A 7 17.26 12.90 20.27
CA LEU A 7 17.71 14.22 19.81
C LEU A 7 18.66 14.91 20.81
N SER A 8 18.45 14.65 22.11
CA SER A 8 19.32 15.15 23.18
C SER A 8 20.68 14.46 23.22
N LEU A 9 20.78 13.19 22.81
CA LEU A 9 22.05 12.46 22.73
C LEU A 9 22.91 12.93 21.55
N PHE A 10 22.28 13.32 20.43
CA PHE A 10 23.00 13.77 19.24
C PHE A 10 23.63 15.16 19.43
N ILE A 11 22.93 16.06 20.14
CA ILE A 11 23.47 17.39 20.50
C ILE A 11 24.60 17.25 21.53
N LEU A 12 24.53 16.27 22.44
CA LEU A 12 25.57 16.02 23.44
C LEU A 12 26.85 15.44 22.81
N PHE A 13 26.74 14.63 21.76
CA PHE A 13 27.90 14.10 21.03
C PHE A 13 28.60 15.17 20.18
N ALA A 14 27.85 16.11 19.62
CA ALA A 14 28.41 17.27 18.91
C ALA A 14 29.16 18.25 19.85
N LEU A 15 28.74 18.34 21.12
CA LEU A 15 29.40 19.16 22.14
C LEU A 15 30.62 18.49 22.78
N LEU A 16 30.64 17.16 22.91
CA LEU A 16 31.80 16.43 23.45
C LEU A 16 32.95 16.28 22.45
N ALA A 17 32.67 16.26 21.14
CA ALA A 17 33.71 16.31 20.11
C ALA A 17 34.46 17.66 20.06
N PHE A 18 33.91 18.71 20.67
CA PHE A 18 34.54 20.03 20.75
C PHE A 18 35.51 20.20 21.94
N ASN A 19 35.51 19.30 22.93
CA ASN A 19 36.19 19.55 24.20
C ASN A 19 37.38 18.62 24.51
N HIS A 20 37.90 17.88 23.53
CA HIS A 20 39.07 16.99 23.74
C HIS A 20 40.32 17.34 22.92
N TYR A 21 40.44 18.58 22.45
CA TYR A 21 41.70 19.13 21.93
C TYR A 21 41.99 20.49 22.57
N SER A 22 42.19 20.51 23.90
CA SER A 22 42.87 21.63 24.53
C SER A 22 44.38 21.44 24.45
N HIS A 23 44.95 21.69 23.27
CA HIS A 23 46.35 22.11 23.17
C HIS A 23 46.36 23.62 22.98
N THR A 24 46.88 24.32 23.97
CA THR A 24 47.15 25.76 23.91
C THR A 24 48.18 26.03 22.81
N ALA A 25 47.74 26.57 21.69
CA ALA A 25 48.63 27.23 20.71
C ALA A 25 48.39 28.73 20.82
N GLY A 26 49.46 29.48 21.12
CA GLY A 26 49.41 30.94 21.25
C GLY A 26 48.83 31.60 20.00
N ALA A 27 47.85 32.46 20.20
CA ALA A 27 47.18 33.20 19.13
C ALA A 27 47.98 34.47 18.79
N ALA A 28 48.84 34.34 17.78
CA ALA A 28 49.18 35.44 16.88
C ALA A 28 49.11 34.89 15.45
N GLY A 29 47.95 34.32 15.12
CA GLY A 29 47.62 33.86 13.78
C GLY A 29 46.94 34.98 12.99
N PRO A 30 47.30 35.20 11.73
CA PRO A 30 46.69 36.22 10.86
C PRO A 30 45.16 36.04 10.75
N SER A 31 44.42 37.15 10.70
CA SER A 31 42.96 37.12 10.54
C SER A 31 42.55 36.46 9.22
N PRO A 32 41.41 35.73 9.18
CA PRO A 32 40.93 35.07 7.97
C PRO A 32 40.83 36.04 6.79
N GLY A 33 41.44 35.70 5.65
CA GLY A 33 41.49 36.53 4.43
C GLY A 33 42.66 37.52 4.34
N THR A 34 43.62 37.50 5.27
CA THR A 34 44.83 38.33 5.21
C THR A 34 46.02 37.57 4.61
N GLY A 35 47.04 38.27 4.09
CA GLY A 35 48.18 37.65 3.38
C GLY A 35 49.07 36.69 4.19
N GLY A 36 48.87 36.59 5.50
CA GLY A 36 49.49 35.57 6.35
C GLY A 36 48.59 34.36 6.63
N ASP A 37 47.30 34.43 6.31
CA ASP A 37 46.35 33.33 6.44
C ASP A 37 46.92 32.18 5.60
N PRO A 38 47.28 31.02 6.20
CA PRO A 38 47.75 29.89 5.42
C PRO A 38 46.59 29.54 4.48
N LEU A 39 46.73 29.97 3.22
CA LEU A 39 45.74 29.78 2.16
C LEU A 39 45.12 28.43 2.40
N VAL A 40 43.81 28.38 2.64
CA VAL A 40 43.10 27.11 2.71
C VAL A 40 43.46 26.39 1.42
N THR A 41 44.41 25.46 1.52
CA THR A 41 44.96 24.87 0.32
C THR A 41 43.83 24.10 -0.31
N LYS A 42 43.74 24.12 -1.64
CA LYS A 42 42.76 23.30 -2.35
C LYS A 42 42.74 21.86 -1.79
N SER A 43 43.92 21.32 -1.45
CA SER A 43 44.10 20.02 -0.79
C SER A 43 43.49 19.88 0.62
N TYR A 44 43.48 20.94 1.44
CA TYR A 44 42.82 20.93 2.75
C TYR A 44 41.30 20.93 2.59
N LEU A 45 40.77 21.81 1.74
CA LEU A 45 39.34 21.89 1.47
C LEU A 45 38.82 20.60 0.83
N ASP A 46 39.54 20.05 -0.15
CA ASP A 46 39.18 18.79 -0.81
C ASP A 46 39.16 17.61 0.18
N ARG A 47 40.12 17.54 1.12
CA ARG A 47 40.13 16.50 2.17
C ARG A 47 38.98 16.67 3.16
N TYR A 48 38.75 17.90 3.63
CA TYR A 48 37.67 18.19 4.57
C TYR A 48 36.30 17.90 3.96
N LEU A 49 36.05 18.38 2.73
CA LEU A 49 34.82 18.09 1.99
C LEU A 49 34.69 16.60 1.67
N GLY A 50 35.79 15.94 1.29
CA GLY A 50 35.79 14.51 1.01
C GLY A 50 35.38 13.68 2.23
N GLN A 51 35.93 14.00 3.42
CA GLN A 51 35.60 13.32 4.66
C GLN A 51 34.15 13.59 5.09
N ALA A 52 33.75 14.86 5.17
CA ALA A 52 32.40 15.25 5.58
C ALA A 52 31.32 14.70 4.62
N MET A 53 31.57 14.73 3.31
CA MET A 53 30.66 14.17 2.31
C MET A 53 30.69 12.63 2.30
N GLY A 54 31.81 12.00 2.67
CA GLY A 54 31.93 10.55 2.81
C GLY A 54 31.05 10.01 3.94
N GLU A 55 31.19 10.58 5.13
CA GLU A 55 30.37 10.25 6.30
C GLU A 55 28.87 10.46 6.02
N LEU A 56 28.52 11.57 5.37
CA LEU A 56 27.13 11.86 4.99
C LEU A 56 26.58 10.87 3.95
N LYS A 57 27.40 10.43 3.00
CA LYS A 57 27.02 9.40 2.01
C LYS A 57 26.76 8.05 2.66
N GLU A 58 27.57 7.66 3.62
CA GLU A 58 27.37 6.42 4.38
C GLU A 58 26.09 6.48 5.22
N GLN A 59 25.85 7.60 5.90
CA GLN A 59 24.60 7.83 6.63
C GLN A 59 23.38 7.77 5.70
N LEU A 60 23.45 8.37 4.51
CA LEU A 60 22.38 8.31 3.53
C LEU A 60 22.16 6.87 3.01
N ALA A 61 23.23 6.10 2.81
CA ALA A 61 23.13 4.70 2.41
C ALA A 61 22.46 3.85 3.50
N TYR A 62 22.86 4.03 4.76
CA TYR A 62 22.22 3.37 5.90
C TYR A 62 20.74 3.74 6.02
N LEU A 63 20.41 5.02 5.93
CA LEU A 63 19.03 5.50 6.06
C LEU A 63 18.13 4.92 4.96
N LYS A 64 18.61 4.87 3.71
CA LYS A 64 17.88 4.24 2.59
C LYS A 64 17.58 2.77 2.83
N ILE A 65 18.49 2.06 3.50
CA ILE A 65 18.28 0.66 3.86
C ILE A 65 17.21 0.53 4.95
N GLU A 66 17.26 1.38 5.98
CA GLU A 66 16.27 1.36 7.06
C GLU A 66 14.87 1.74 6.56
N THR A 67 14.73 2.75 5.70
CA THR A 67 13.42 3.09 5.11
C THR A 67 12.85 1.90 4.34
N LYS A 68 13.66 1.22 3.52
CA LYS A 68 13.22 0.01 2.81
C LYS A 68 12.78 -1.10 3.76
N LYS A 69 13.51 -1.34 4.85
CA LYS A 69 13.12 -2.34 5.87
C LYS A 69 11.81 -1.98 6.56
N ILE A 70 11.59 -0.69 6.83
CA ILE A 70 10.35 -0.18 7.42
C ILE A 70 9.19 -0.43 6.45
N ASP A 71 9.36 -0.11 5.17
CA ASP A 71 8.33 -0.35 4.15
C ASP A 71 7.98 -1.83 4.04
N GLU A 72 8.97 -2.72 4.06
CA GLU A 72 8.75 -4.17 4.08
C GLU A 72 8.05 -4.65 5.35
N ARG A 73 8.40 -4.08 6.51
CA ARG A 73 7.73 -4.39 7.79
C ARG A 73 6.28 -3.93 7.77
N LEU A 74 6.02 -2.74 7.27
CA LEU A 74 4.67 -2.18 7.13
C LEU A 74 3.82 -3.09 6.25
N LYS A 75 4.33 -3.47 5.07
CA LYS A 75 3.63 -4.39 4.16
C LYS A 75 3.28 -5.73 4.82
N ARG A 76 4.17 -6.27 5.65
CA ARG A 76 3.89 -7.51 6.41
C ARG A 76 2.86 -7.33 7.51
N LEU A 77 2.84 -6.18 8.18
CA LEU A 77 1.85 -5.88 9.22
C LEU A 77 0.47 -5.62 8.61
N GLU A 78 0.40 -4.88 7.50
CA GLU A 78 -0.82 -4.69 6.72
C GLU A 78 -1.41 -6.02 6.27
N ALA A 79 -0.59 -6.93 5.73
CA ALA A 79 -1.04 -8.28 5.35
C ALA A 79 -1.60 -9.11 6.52
N ARG A 80 -1.21 -8.84 7.77
CA ARG A 80 -1.77 -9.48 8.97
C ARG A 80 -3.09 -8.84 9.43
N LEU A 81 -3.35 -7.60 9.03
CA LEU A 81 -4.56 -6.84 9.37
C LEU A 81 -5.66 -7.01 8.32
N ILE A 82 -5.34 -7.42 7.08
CA ILE A 82 -6.33 -7.72 6.05
C ILE A 82 -7.07 -9.00 6.42
N GLN A 83 -8.24 -8.82 7.05
CA GLN A 83 -9.13 -9.92 7.37
C GLN A 83 -9.84 -10.40 6.11
N PRO A 84 -9.89 -11.72 5.87
CA PRO A 84 -10.61 -12.26 4.73
C PRO A 84 -12.12 -11.97 4.87
N ILE A 85 -12.76 -11.75 3.74
CA ILE A 85 -14.23 -11.68 3.66
C ILE A 85 -14.73 -13.08 3.38
N ILE A 86 -15.58 -13.61 4.24
CA ILE A 86 -16.14 -14.95 4.16
C ILE A 86 -17.63 -14.82 3.84
N LEU A 87 -18.06 -15.52 2.78
CA LEU A 87 -19.45 -15.59 2.37
C LEU A 87 -19.88 -17.04 2.22
N THR A 88 -21.08 -17.38 2.67
CA THR A 88 -21.64 -18.73 2.54
C THR A 88 -22.77 -18.73 1.51
N LEU A 89 -22.77 -19.71 0.60
CA LEU A 89 -23.86 -19.85 -0.37
C LEU A 89 -25.21 -20.00 0.32
N GLY A 90 -26.21 -19.27 -0.17
CA GLY A 90 -27.59 -19.30 0.35
C GLY A 90 -27.79 -18.48 1.63
N GLN A 91 -26.75 -17.89 2.22
CA GLN A 91 -26.85 -17.03 3.40
C GLN A 91 -26.65 -15.57 3.00
N ALA A 92 -27.59 -14.69 3.33
CA ALA A 92 -27.52 -13.26 3.02
C ALA A 92 -26.64 -12.48 4.01
N GLU A 93 -25.50 -13.06 4.39
CA GLU A 93 -24.56 -12.50 5.36
C GLU A 93 -23.13 -12.71 4.87
N ALA A 94 -22.27 -11.73 5.13
CA ALA A 94 -20.84 -11.81 4.93
C ALA A 94 -20.11 -11.47 6.24
N ARG A 95 -18.97 -12.11 6.47
CA ARG A 95 -18.15 -11.90 7.66
C ARG A 95 -16.78 -11.38 7.29
N GLN A 96 -16.31 -10.35 7.99
CA GLN A 96 -14.95 -9.85 7.90
C GLN A 96 -14.41 -9.70 9.32
N GLY A 97 -13.62 -10.71 9.73
CA GLY A 97 -13.29 -10.97 11.14
C GLY A 97 -14.52 -11.00 12.03
N ASP A 98 -14.61 -10.05 12.95
CA ASP A 98 -15.72 -9.95 13.92
C ASP A 98 -16.94 -9.21 13.38
N THR A 99 -16.79 -8.53 12.23
CA THR A 99 -17.89 -7.77 11.62
C THR A 99 -18.76 -8.68 10.77
N VAL A 100 -20.08 -8.63 10.96
CA VAL A 100 -21.08 -9.29 10.11
C VAL A 100 -21.85 -8.22 9.35
N THR A 101 -21.99 -8.41 8.03
CA THR A 101 -22.71 -7.50 7.14
C THR A 101 -23.84 -8.25 6.43
N ASN A 102 -25.05 -7.69 6.48
CA ASN A 102 -26.18 -8.22 5.75
C ASN A 102 -26.08 -7.87 4.26
N LEU A 103 -26.35 -8.85 3.42
CA LEU A 103 -26.32 -8.72 1.97
C LEU A 103 -27.72 -8.46 1.44
N ALA A 104 -27.82 -7.64 0.39
CA ALA A 104 -29.09 -7.41 -0.30
C ALA A 104 -29.67 -8.70 -0.92
N LYS A 105 -28.80 -9.65 -1.27
CA LYS A 105 -29.17 -10.99 -1.75
C LYS A 105 -28.08 -11.98 -1.37
N ALA A 106 -28.50 -13.21 -1.03
CA ALA A 106 -27.57 -14.28 -0.71
C ALA A 106 -26.68 -14.66 -1.93
N PRO A 107 -25.42 -15.05 -1.70
CA PRO A 107 -24.58 -15.66 -2.71
C PRO A 107 -25.21 -16.93 -3.27
N TYR A 108 -25.09 -17.16 -4.58
CA TYR A 108 -25.54 -18.40 -5.21
C TYR A 108 -24.63 -18.78 -6.37
N VAL A 109 -24.78 -20.01 -6.88
CA VAL A 109 -24.04 -20.48 -8.05
C VAL A 109 -24.94 -20.40 -9.28
N LYS A 110 -24.41 -19.83 -10.36
CA LYS A 110 -25.02 -19.84 -11.70
C LYS A 110 -23.94 -20.12 -12.73
N GLU A 111 -24.21 -21.02 -13.67
CA GLU A 111 -23.25 -21.41 -14.72
C GLU A 111 -21.87 -21.81 -14.15
N GLY A 112 -21.87 -22.50 -13.00
CA GLY A 112 -20.64 -22.92 -12.33
C GLY A 112 -19.82 -21.79 -11.69
N ARG A 113 -20.37 -20.57 -11.61
CA ARG A 113 -19.73 -19.40 -11.00
C ARG A 113 -20.54 -18.89 -9.81
N THR A 114 -19.85 -18.47 -8.77
CA THR A 114 -20.48 -17.83 -7.62
C THR A 114 -20.82 -16.38 -7.95
N MET A 115 -22.09 -16.03 -7.76
CA MET A 115 -22.67 -14.74 -8.00
C MET A 115 -22.86 -14.00 -6.67
N LEU A 116 -22.42 -12.74 -6.61
CA LEU A 116 -22.50 -11.89 -5.42
C LEU A 116 -23.10 -10.52 -5.72
N PRO A 117 -23.71 -9.83 -4.72
CA PRO A 117 -24.17 -8.46 -4.89
C PRO A 117 -23.00 -7.54 -5.25
N PHE A 118 -23.08 -6.87 -6.39
CA PHE A 118 -21.95 -6.11 -6.96
C PHE A 118 -21.46 -4.99 -6.03
N ARG A 119 -22.38 -4.34 -5.32
CA ARG A 119 -22.05 -3.23 -4.42
C ARG A 119 -21.21 -3.70 -3.24
N PHE A 120 -21.67 -4.77 -2.57
CA PHE A 120 -20.96 -5.34 -1.44
C PHE A 120 -19.54 -5.76 -1.81
N ILE A 121 -19.37 -6.50 -2.91
CA ILE A 121 -18.05 -7.02 -3.29
C ILE A 121 -17.05 -5.91 -3.61
N GLY A 122 -17.49 -4.83 -4.26
CA GLY A 122 -16.61 -3.69 -4.55
C GLY A 122 -16.23 -2.91 -3.29
N GLU A 123 -17.22 -2.57 -2.46
CA GLU A 123 -17.00 -1.82 -1.21
C GLU A 123 -16.12 -2.60 -0.23
N ALA A 124 -16.37 -3.90 -0.06
CA ALA A 124 -15.59 -4.75 0.84
C ALA A 124 -14.12 -4.88 0.40
N MET A 125 -13.82 -4.69 -0.88
CA MET A 125 -12.46 -4.65 -1.43
C MET A 125 -11.88 -3.23 -1.53
N GLY A 126 -12.57 -2.22 -0.99
CA GLY A 126 -12.13 -0.83 -1.02
C GLY A 126 -12.18 -0.18 -2.42
N ALA A 127 -13.02 -0.69 -3.32
CA ALA A 127 -13.26 -0.09 -4.62
C ALA A 127 -14.41 0.92 -4.56
N GLU A 128 -14.32 1.99 -5.35
CA GLU A 128 -15.46 2.82 -5.71
C GLU A 128 -16.37 2.02 -6.65
N VAL A 129 -17.67 2.03 -6.37
CA VAL A 129 -18.66 1.28 -7.14
C VAL A 129 -19.67 2.24 -7.77
N VAL A 130 -19.82 2.15 -9.09
CA VAL A 130 -20.75 2.97 -9.87
C VAL A 130 -21.74 2.07 -10.61
N TRP A 131 -23.02 2.43 -10.56
CA TRP A 131 -24.06 1.81 -11.37
C TRP A 131 -24.51 2.79 -12.45
N GLU A 132 -24.30 2.42 -13.71
CA GLU A 132 -24.74 3.18 -14.88
C GLU A 132 -26.04 2.57 -15.43
N GLY A 133 -27.17 3.11 -14.99
CA GLY A 133 -28.49 2.54 -15.27
C GLY A 133 -28.85 2.50 -16.75
N ALA A 134 -28.51 3.53 -17.52
CA ALA A 134 -28.81 3.61 -18.95
C ALA A 134 -28.06 2.53 -19.75
N ALA A 135 -26.80 2.28 -19.42
CA ALA A 135 -25.97 1.27 -20.05
C ALA A 135 -26.14 -0.13 -19.40
N LYS A 136 -26.87 -0.22 -18.28
CA LYS A 136 -26.96 -1.42 -17.42
C LYS A 136 -25.57 -1.95 -17.04
N GLN A 137 -24.72 -1.05 -16.57
CA GLN A 137 -23.33 -1.38 -16.25
C GLN A 137 -23.01 -1.23 -14.76
N ALA A 138 -22.35 -2.26 -14.23
CA ALA A 138 -21.70 -2.24 -12.94
C ALA A 138 -20.21 -1.94 -13.14
N ILE A 139 -19.71 -0.88 -12.51
CA ILE A 139 -18.35 -0.39 -12.67
C ILE A 139 -17.66 -0.39 -11.31
N PHE A 140 -16.44 -0.92 -11.26
CA PHE A 140 -15.57 -0.92 -10.09
C PHE A 140 -14.31 -0.13 -10.41
N LYS A 141 -13.84 0.70 -9.47
CA LYS A 141 -12.58 1.42 -9.59
C LYS A 141 -11.77 1.28 -8.31
N ARG A 142 -10.52 0.84 -8.40
CA ARG A 142 -9.58 0.75 -7.27
C ARG A 142 -8.19 1.14 -7.73
N GLY A 143 -7.72 2.33 -7.33
CA GLY A 143 -6.46 2.88 -7.83
C GLY A 143 -6.48 2.99 -9.36
N SER A 144 -5.56 2.31 -10.05
CA SER A 144 -5.50 2.26 -11.52
C SER A 144 -6.33 1.13 -12.13
N GLN A 145 -6.97 0.28 -11.33
CA GLN A 145 -7.77 -0.84 -11.81
C GLN A 145 -9.22 -0.41 -12.05
N MET A 146 -9.77 -0.81 -13.19
CA MET A 146 -11.16 -0.60 -13.57
C MET A 146 -11.77 -1.88 -14.13
N VAL A 147 -12.93 -2.26 -13.60
CA VAL A 147 -13.73 -3.40 -14.09
C VAL A 147 -15.10 -2.88 -14.48
N ARG A 148 -15.53 -3.14 -15.72
CA ARG A 148 -16.88 -2.79 -16.21
C ARG A 148 -17.58 -4.05 -16.69
N LEU A 149 -18.77 -4.25 -16.15
CA LEU A 149 -19.61 -5.42 -16.36
C LEU A 149 -20.98 -4.97 -16.87
N THR A 150 -21.44 -5.55 -17.98
CA THR A 150 -22.77 -5.25 -18.55
C THR A 150 -23.74 -6.37 -18.24
N ILE A 151 -24.92 -6.05 -17.69
CA ILE A 151 -25.96 -7.04 -17.38
C ILE A 151 -26.34 -7.85 -18.63
N GLY A 152 -26.35 -9.18 -18.49
CA GLY A 152 -26.72 -10.13 -19.54
C GLY A 152 -25.63 -10.37 -20.59
N SER A 153 -24.49 -9.68 -20.51
CA SER A 153 -23.37 -9.88 -21.44
C SER A 153 -22.26 -10.70 -20.80
N LYS A 154 -21.72 -11.66 -21.56
CA LYS A 154 -20.45 -12.33 -21.22
C LYS A 154 -19.24 -11.51 -21.64
N GLN A 155 -19.40 -10.39 -22.33
CA GLN A 155 -18.31 -9.47 -22.63
C GLN A 155 -18.19 -8.41 -21.52
N ALA A 156 -17.00 -8.31 -20.94
CA ALA A 156 -16.62 -7.34 -19.92
C ALA A 156 -15.42 -6.51 -20.39
N GLU A 157 -15.11 -5.47 -19.63
CA GLU A 157 -13.91 -4.65 -19.82
C GLU A 157 -13.09 -4.65 -18.53
N LEU A 158 -11.80 -4.95 -18.65
CA LEU A 158 -10.81 -4.89 -17.59
C LEU A 158 -9.69 -3.94 -18.03
N ASN A 159 -9.55 -2.80 -17.35
CA ASN A 159 -8.54 -1.79 -17.63
C ASN A 159 -8.50 -1.36 -19.11
N GLY A 160 -9.66 -1.15 -19.74
CA GLY A 160 -9.76 -0.78 -21.16
C GLY A 160 -9.76 -1.96 -22.15
N SER A 161 -9.42 -3.17 -21.70
CA SER A 161 -9.37 -4.36 -22.56
C SER A 161 -10.64 -5.19 -22.45
N LEU A 162 -11.19 -5.65 -23.58
CA LEU A 162 -12.33 -6.56 -23.58
C LEU A 162 -11.91 -7.97 -23.16
N VAL A 163 -12.69 -8.57 -22.27
CA VAL A 163 -12.47 -9.92 -21.73
C VAL A 163 -13.78 -10.68 -21.68
N GLU A 164 -13.73 -11.98 -21.97
CA GLU A 164 -14.89 -12.87 -21.89
C GLU A 164 -15.07 -13.42 -20.46
N LEU A 165 -16.33 -13.46 -20.03
CA LEU A 165 -16.78 -13.97 -18.74
C LEU A 165 -17.35 -15.37 -18.91
N ASP A 166 -17.08 -16.23 -17.94
CA ASP A 166 -17.70 -17.55 -17.91
C ASP A 166 -19.20 -17.50 -17.58
N ALA A 167 -19.63 -16.50 -16.80
CA ALA A 167 -21.03 -16.25 -16.44
C ALA A 167 -21.33 -14.76 -16.57
N ALA A 168 -22.46 -14.42 -17.19
CA ALA A 168 -22.88 -13.03 -17.35
C ALA A 168 -23.38 -12.45 -16.01
N PRO A 169 -23.09 -11.17 -15.71
CA PRO A 169 -23.77 -10.43 -14.65
C PRO A 169 -25.28 -10.45 -14.89
N GLU A 170 -26.07 -10.46 -13.83
CA GLU A 170 -27.52 -10.50 -13.94
C GLU A 170 -28.22 -9.62 -12.91
N LEU A 171 -29.48 -9.34 -13.16
CA LEU A 171 -30.36 -8.71 -12.19
C LEU A 171 -31.22 -9.80 -11.56
N ALA A 172 -31.01 -10.09 -10.28
CA ALA A 172 -31.76 -11.10 -9.55
C ALA A 172 -32.47 -10.45 -8.36
N ASP A 173 -33.81 -10.48 -8.35
CA ASP A 173 -34.66 -9.77 -7.36
C ASP A 173 -34.28 -8.28 -7.21
N SER A 174 -34.07 -7.59 -8.33
CA SER A 174 -33.62 -6.18 -8.38
C SER A 174 -32.22 -5.93 -7.80
N VAL A 175 -31.46 -6.97 -7.48
CA VAL A 175 -30.06 -6.87 -7.06
C VAL A 175 -29.16 -7.27 -8.23
N THR A 176 -28.21 -6.39 -8.57
CA THR A 176 -27.19 -6.72 -9.57
C THR A 176 -26.19 -7.71 -8.97
N MET A 177 -26.14 -8.90 -9.57
CA MET A 177 -25.29 -10.01 -9.18
C MET A 177 -24.17 -10.19 -10.21
N VAL A 178 -22.93 -10.32 -9.74
CA VAL A 178 -21.74 -10.39 -10.59
C VAL A 178 -20.91 -11.65 -10.27
N PRO A 179 -20.22 -12.23 -11.27
CA PRO A 179 -19.32 -13.37 -11.05
C PRO A 179 -18.11 -12.93 -10.21
N VAL A 180 -18.03 -13.42 -8.98
CA VAL A 180 -17.07 -12.90 -7.99
C VAL A 180 -15.61 -13.05 -8.43
N ARG A 181 -15.26 -14.16 -9.09
CA ARG A 181 -13.87 -14.44 -9.52
C ARG A 181 -13.33 -13.37 -10.45
N PHE A 182 -14.10 -13.00 -11.47
CA PHE A 182 -13.67 -11.99 -12.42
C PHE A 182 -13.48 -10.62 -11.74
N VAL A 183 -14.40 -10.24 -10.86
CA VAL A 183 -14.32 -8.97 -10.13
C VAL A 183 -13.11 -8.95 -9.18
N ALA A 184 -12.87 -10.04 -8.44
CA ALA A 184 -11.72 -10.13 -7.54
C ALA A 184 -10.39 -10.10 -8.30
N ASP A 185 -10.25 -10.90 -9.36
CA ASP A 185 -9.03 -10.92 -10.17
C ASP A 185 -8.76 -9.52 -10.78
N GLY A 186 -9.81 -8.87 -11.29
CA GLY A 186 -9.73 -7.52 -11.85
C GLY A 186 -9.36 -6.43 -10.84
N LEU A 187 -9.69 -6.64 -9.56
CA LEU A 187 -9.38 -5.75 -8.44
C LEU A 187 -8.15 -6.20 -7.61
N GLY A 188 -7.40 -7.18 -8.11
CA GLY A 188 -6.17 -7.67 -7.49
C GLY A 188 -6.36 -8.53 -6.23
N ALA A 189 -7.59 -8.95 -5.94
CA ALA A 189 -7.93 -9.78 -4.80
C ALA A 189 -7.82 -11.27 -5.15
N ARG A 190 -7.56 -12.10 -4.14
CA ARG A 190 -7.53 -13.56 -4.29
C ARG A 190 -8.82 -14.19 -3.78
N ILE A 191 -9.33 -15.16 -4.53
CA ILE A 191 -10.47 -15.98 -4.11
C ILE A 191 -10.04 -17.40 -3.79
N GLU A 192 -10.59 -17.91 -2.71
CA GLU A 192 -10.59 -19.33 -2.38
C GLU A 192 -12.04 -19.81 -2.24
N TRP A 193 -12.30 -20.99 -2.80
CA TRP A 193 -13.60 -21.65 -2.69
C TRP A 193 -13.46 -22.90 -1.82
N LEU A 194 -14.23 -22.97 -0.74
CA LEU A 194 -14.28 -24.10 0.18
C LEU A 194 -15.59 -24.87 -0.03
N PRO A 195 -15.60 -25.94 -0.84
CA PRO A 195 -16.83 -26.63 -1.25
C PRO A 195 -17.58 -27.27 -0.09
N GLU A 196 -16.86 -27.89 0.86
CA GLU A 196 -17.46 -28.56 2.02
C GLU A 196 -18.25 -27.60 2.92
N GLN A 197 -17.73 -26.38 3.06
CA GLN A 197 -18.34 -25.32 3.87
C GLN A 197 -19.31 -24.46 3.04
N LYS A 198 -19.34 -24.66 1.72
CA LYS A 198 -20.02 -23.80 0.74
C LYS A 198 -19.62 -22.34 0.87
N GLN A 199 -18.34 -22.08 1.14
CA GLN A 199 -17.82 -20.76 1.43
C GLN A 199 -16.93 -20.20 0.32
N VAL A 200 -17.15 -18.93 -0.01
CA VAL A 200 -16.20 -18.11 -0.77
C VAL A 200 -15.41 -17.27 0.22
N ILE A 201 -14.09 -17.35 0.15
CA ILE A 201 -13.17 -16.53 0.91
C ILE A 201 -12.47 -15.56 -0.05
N ILE A 202 -12.57 -14.27 0.25
CA ILE A 202 -11.98 -13.18 -0.55
C ILE A 202 -10.90 -12.50 0.28
N ARG A 203 -9.72 -12.35 -0.31
CA ARG A 203 -8.55 -11.70 0.31
C ARG A 203 -8.19 -10.47 -0.54
N PRO A 204 -8.58 -9.25 -0.11
CA PRO A 204 -8.37 -7.98 -0.82
C PRO A 204 -6.91 -7.57 -1.01
#